data_AF-A0A0S7WZD9-F1
#
_entry.id   AF-A0A0S7WZD9-F1
#
_cell.length_a   1.000
_cell.length_b   1.000
_cell.length_c   1.000
_cell.angle_alpha   90.00
_cell.angle_beta   90.00
_cell.angle_gamma   90.00
#
_symmetry.space_group_name_H-M   'P 1'
#
loop_
_entity.id
_entity.type
_entity.pdbx_description
1 polymer ?
#
loop_
_entity_poly.entity_id
_entity_poly.type
_entity_poly.pdbx_seq_one_letter_code
_entity_poly.pdbx_strand_id
1 'polypeptide(L)'
;MEEKNQSINQNEADDFIAHIIKTVNRYYQEVTITKVTGDCPYGHQKGENYKVTSVNHDGLCGSLYHAIHAPIVTLHYGGGIIWERDESIFKGLCPEMGKVQVEVKRFEKKDFTPLKTRTDTRNMTGKGFTSLDKYRVFVEILSIANKCMWGHKEGERYEVDPFNIGKICGFLYWEAYHFINLLFAGGSLPWEAEKNIVHGVCPDSFNQVSFRLIREER
;
A
#
# COMPACT_ATOMS: atom_id res chain seq x y z
N MET A 1 -4.00 11.09 44.33
CA MET A 1 -3.46 11.69 43.09
C MET A 1 -4.39 11.28 41.98
N GLU A 2 -5.42 12.08 41.73
CA GLU A 2 -6.30 11.89 40.58
C GLU A 2 -5.63 12.57 39.39
N GLU A 3 -5.11 11.77 38.45
CA GLU A 3 -4.65 12.30 37.17
C GLU A 3 -5.87 12.81 36.41
N LYS A 4 -5.97 14.14 36.29
CA LYS A 4 -6.92 14.80 35.42
C LYS A 4 -6.63 14.38 34.00
N ASN A 5 -7.46 13.49 33.46
CA ASN A 5 -7.61 13.25 32.04
C ASN A 5 -7.94 14.59 31.38
N GLN A 6 -6.92 15.28 30.86
CA GLN A 6 -7.10 16.44 30.01
C GLN A 6 -7.64 15.94 28.68
N SER A 7 -8.97 15.95 28.56
CA SER A 7 -9.65 15.76 27.29
C SER A 7 -9.13 16.81 26.31
N ILE A 8 -8.43 16.37 25.26
CA ILE A 8 -7.98 17.22 24.17
C ILE A 8 -9.19 17.97 23.61
N ASN A 9 -9.10 19.29 23.55
CA ASN A 9 -10.15 20.13 22.98
C ASN A 9 -10.30 19.79 21.49
N GLN A 10 -11.53 19.60 20.99
CA GLN A 10 -11.78 19.17 19.61
C GLN A 10 -11.12 20.10 18.56
N ASN A 11 -11.05 21.40 18.83
CA ASN A 11 -10.39 22.36 17.94
C ASN A 11 -8.86 22.19 17.88
N GLU A 12 -8.23 21.83 19.00
CA GLU A 12 -6.79 21.57 19.04
C GLU A 12 -6.45 20.24 18.34
N ALA A 13 -7.34 19.25 18.43
CA ALA A 13 -7.21 17.99 17.71
C ALA A 13 -7.30 18.19 16.19
N ASP A 14 -8.24 19.04 15.73
CA ASP A 14 -8.40 19.34 14.31
C ASP A 14 -7.20 20.11 13.73
N ASP A 15 -6.65 21.08 14.46
CA ASP A 15 -5.44 21.80 14.06
C ASP A 15 -4.19 20.90 14.02
N PHE A 16 -4.06 19.99 14.98
CA PHE A 16 -2.99 19.00 15.01
C PHE A 16 -3.09 18.02 13.83
N ILE A 17 -4.29 17.52 13.53
CA ILE A 17 -4.54 16.66 12.36
C ILE A 17 -4.22 17.42 11.06
N ALA A 18 -4.62 18.69 10.95
CA ALA A 18 -4.29 19.51 9.78
C ALA A 18 -2.78 19.70 9.60
N HIS A 19 -2.03 19.86 10.70
CA HIS A 19 -0.58 19.93 10.67
C HIS A 19 0.07 18.60 10.25
N ILE A 20 -0.40 17.46 10.76
CA ILE A 20 0.07 16.13 10.35
C ILE A 20 -0.19 15.92 8.86
N ILE A 21 -1.39 16.22 8.38
CA ILE A 21 -1.75 16.06 6.97
C ILE A 21 -0.83 16.90 6.07
N LYS A 22 -0.49 18.14 6.48
CA LYS A 22 0.46 18.98 5.75
C LYS A 22 1.87 18.38 5.73
N THR A 23 2.31 17.82 6.85
CA THR A 23 3.64 17.21 6.98
C THR A 23 3.76 15.92 6.16
N VAL A 24 2.76 15.04 6.23
CA VAL A 24 2.69 13.79 5.46
C VAL A 24 2.58 14.09 3.96
N ASN A 25 1.77 15.08 3.56
CA ASN A 25 1.64 15.47 2.15
C ASN A 25 2.76 16.37 1.64
N ARG A 26 3.88 16.50 2.36
CA ARG A 26 5.00 17.35 1.91
C ARG A 26 5.72 16.77 0.68
N TYR A 27 5.89 15.45 0.65
CA TYR A 27 6.68 14.77 -0.38
C TYR A 27 5.84 13.81 -1.21
N TYR A 28 6.23 13.62 -2.46
CA TYR A 28 5.81 12.52 -3.30
C TYR A 28 7.04 11.87 -3.94
N GLN A 29 6.84 10.66 -4.46
CA GLN A 29 7.88 9.89 -5.11
C GLN A 29 7.48 9.68 -6.56
N GLU A 30 8.40 9.93 -7.49
CA GLU A 30 8.24 9.49 -8.87
C GLU A 30 8.97 8.16 -9.03
N VAL A 31 8.23 7.14 -9.44
CA VAL A 31 8.77 5.82 -9.78
C VAL A 31 8.86 5.73 -11.28
N THR A 32 10.09 5.67 -11.80
CA THR A 32 10.36 5.52 -13.23
C THR A 32 10.84 4.11 -13.53
N ILE A 33 10.23 3.44 -14.50
CA ILE A 33 10.69 2.13 -14.96
C ILE A 33 11.88 2.31 -15.89
N THR A 34 13.07 1.97 -15.40
CA THR A 34 14.33 2.19 -16.13
C THR A 34 14.66 1.06 -17.09
N LYS A 35 14.28 -0.17 -16.73
CA LYS A 35 14.55 -1.37 -17.53
C LYS A 35 13.49 -2.45 -17.31
N VAL A 36 13.12 -3.12 -18.39
CA VAL A 36 12.32 -4.36 -18.37
C VAL A 36 13.11 -5.43 -19.13
N THR A 37 13.31 -6.59 -18.51
CA THR A 37 14.04 -7.73 -19.07
C THR A 37 13.04 -8.83 -19.38
N GLY A 38 12.87 -9.16 -20.67
CA GLY A 38 11.82 -10.06 -21.13
C GLY A 38 10.43 -9.44 -20.99
N ASP A 39 9.42 -10.27 -20.75
CA ASP A 39 8.03 -9.85 -20.62
C ASP A 39 7.61 -9.72 -19.15
N CYS A 40 7.02 -8.57 -18.79
CA CYS A 40 6.37 -8.36 -17.51
C CYS A 40 4.91 -8.86 -17.58
N PRO A 41 4.49 -9.82 -16.73
CA PRO A 41 3.11 -10.33 -16.73
C PRO A 41 2.05 -9.23 -16.47
N TYR A 42 2.40 -8.26 -15.62
CA TYR A 42 1.53 -7.12 -15.36
C TYR A 42 1.46 -6.16 -16.56
N GLY A 43 2.46 -6.17 -17.44
CA GLY A 43 2.55 -5.34 -18.64
C GLY A 43 3.24 -4.00 -18.41
N HIS A 44 4.23 -3.94 -17.51
CA HIS A 44 5.06 -2.76 -17.34
C HIS A 44 6.03 -2.56 -18.51
N GLN A 45 6.27 -1.30 -18.88
CA GLN A 45 7.14 -0.91 -19.99
C GLN A 45 8.20 0.09 -19.55
N LYS A 46 9.36 0.07 -20.22
CA LYS A 46 10.42 1.04 -19.97
C LYS A 46 9.93 2.46 -20.29
N GLY A 47 10.20 3.39 -19.37
CA GLY A 47 9.82 4.79 -19.49
C GLY A 47 8.48 5.16 -18.87
N GLU A 48 7.70 4.19 -18.37
CA GLU A 48 6.53 4.48 -17.53
C GLU A 48 6.96 5.23 -16.26
N ASN A 49 6.17 6.25 -15.89
CA ASN A 49 6.39 7.06 -14.69
C ASN A 49 5.10 7.09 -13.86
N TYR A 50 5.25 6.91 -12.56
CA TYR A 50 4.15 6.85 -11.59
C TYR A 50 4.42 7.81 -10.44
N LYS A 51 3.41 8.59 -10.06
CA LYS A 51 3.45 9.51 -8.93
C LYS A 51 2.81 8.88 -7.71
N VAL A 52 3.66 8.35 -6.84
CA VAL A 52 3.26 7.58 -5.68
C VAL A 52 3.53 8.32 -4.38
N THR A 53 2.89 7.85 -3.33
CA THR A 53 3.17 8.23 -1.94
C THR A 53 3.22 6.97 -1.07
N SER A 54 3.48 7.14 0.23
CA SER A 54 3.38 6.06 1.21
C SER A 54 1.99 5.40 1.27
N VAL A 55 0.94 6.13 0.87
CA VAL A 55 -0.46 5.69 0.92
C VAL A 55 -1.07 5.41 -0.46
N ASN A 56 -0.42 5.83 -1.54
CA ASN A 56 -0.97 5.79 -2.89
C ASN A 56 0.02 5.19 -3.88
N HIS A 57 -0.43 4.28 -4.73
CA HIS A 57 0.40 3.45 -5.60
C HIS A 57 0.28 3.78 -7.10
N ASP A 58 -0.65 4.65 -7.51
CA ASP A 58 -0.80 5.11 -8.91
C ASP A 58 -0.86 3.99 -9.97
N GLY A 59 -1.50 2.87 -9.64
CA GLY A 59 -1.65 1.74 -10.58
C GLY A 59 -0.37 0.90 -10.82
N LEU A 60 0.70 1.14 -10.06
CA LEU A 60 1.83 0.23 -10.00
C LEU A 60 1.38 -1.19 -9.61
N CYS A 61 2.07 -2.19 -10.18
CA CYS A 61 1.94 -3.57 -9.75
C CYS A 61 2.16 -3.70 -8.24
N GLY A 62 1.24 -4.38 -7.55
CA GLY A 62 1.26 -4.61 -6.11
C GLY A 62 2.55 -5.25 -5.60
N SER A 63 3.05 -6.27 -6.30
CA SER A 63 4.29 -6.96 -5.93
C SER A 63 5.51 -6.06 -6.04
N LEU A 64 5.56 -5.24 -7.10
CA LEU A 64 6.60 -4.22 -7.27
C LEU A 64 6.47 -3.14 -6.19
N TYR A 65 5.26 -2.63 -5.95
CA TYR A 65 4.98 -1.62 -4.95
C TYR A 65 5.40 -2.08 -3.55
N HIS A 66 5.02 -3.31 -3.14
CA HIS A 66 5.42 -3.88 -1.86
C HIS A 66 6.96 -3.95 -1.71
N ALA A 67 7.67 -4.36 -2.76
CA ALA A 67 9.14 -4.44 -2.74
C ALA A 67 9.84 -3.09 -2.58
N ILE A 68 9.23 -1.99 -3.05
CA ILE A 68 9.80 -0.64 -2.96
C ILE A 68 9.12 0.24 -1.90
N HIS A 69 8.13 -0.28 -1.17
CA HIS A 69 7.30 0.50 -0.23
C HIS A 69 8.13 1.06 0.92
N ALA A 70 9.01 0.26 1.53
CA ALA A 70 9.86 0.73 2.62
C ALA A 70 10.77 1.91 2.20
N PRO A 71 11.50 1.84 1.07
CA PRO A 71 12.20 3.02 0.52
C PRO A 71 11.30 4.21 0.22
N ILE A 72 10.09 3.99 -0.32
CA ILE A 72 9.10 5.07 -0.54
C ILE A 72 8.77 5.74 0.79
N VAL A 73 8.48 4.97 1.84
CA VAL A 73 8.17 5.47 3.18
C VAL A 73 9.35 6.25 3.75
N THR A 74 10.57 5.73 3.68
CA THR A 74 11.79 6.44 4.12
C THR A 74 11.92 7.80 3.44
N LEU A 75 11.82 7.83 2.11
CA LEU A 75 11.89 9.08 1.34
C LEU A 75 10.74 10.03 1.69
N HIS A 76 9.52 9.49 1.83
CA HIS A 76 8.29 10.23 2.10
C HIS A 76 8.32 10.96 3.45
N TYR A 77 8.98 10.41 4.46
CA TYR A 77 9.14 11.08 5.76
C TYR A 77 10.44 11.89 5.90
N GLY A 78 11.12 12.18 4.78
CA GLY A 78 12.31 13.03 4.78
C GLY A 78 13.63 12.29 5.04
N GLY A 79 13.60 10.96 5.19
CA GLY A 79 14.80 10.14 5.30
C GLY A 79 15.62 10.09 4.01
N GLY A 80 16.83 9.54 4.12
CA GLY A 80 17.78 9.39 3.01
C GLY A 80 18.23 7.94 2.81
N ILE A 81 18.51 7.57 1.57
CA ILE A 81 19.05 6.26 1.21
C ILE A 81 20.58 6.33 1.19
N ILE A 82 21.19 5.98 2.32
CA ILE A 82 22.62 6.24 2.59
C ILE A 82 23.61 5.44 1.72
N TRP A 83 23.14 4.39 1.03
CA TRP A 83 23.98 3.59 0.14
C TRP A 83 23.90 4.04 -1.33
N GLU A 84 23.02 4.99 -1.65
CA GLU A 84 22.92 5.59 -2.98
C GLU A 84 23.80 6.86 -3.07
N ARG A 85 24.20 7.23 -4.29
CA ARG A 85 24.99 8.47 -4.50
C ARG A 85 24.20 9.74 -4.21
N ASP A 86 22.89 9.67 -4.40
CA ASP A 86 21.93 10.72 -4.07
C ASP A 86 20.95 10.12 -3.06
N GLU A 87 20.96 10.63 -1.84
CA GLU A 87 20.13 10.14 -0.74
C GLU A 87 18.62 10.28 -1.00
N SER A 88 18.23 11.09 -2.00
CA SER A 88 16.84 11.25 -2.43
C SER A 88 16.38 10.25 -3.49
N ILE A 89 17.26 9.36 -3.92
CA ILE A 89 17.03 8.36 -4.97
C ILE A 89 17.15 6.94 -4.38
N PHE A 90 16.34 6.02 -4.87
CA PHE A 90 16.44 4.59 -4.61
C PHE A 90 16.32 3.80 -5.91
N LYS A 91 17.21 2.84 -6.15
CA LYS A 91 17.07 1.88 -7.25
C LYS A 91 16.53 0.55 -6.74
N GLY A 92 15.34 0.19 -7.22
CA GLY A 92 14.61 -0.99 -6.82
C GLY A 92 14.52 -2.05 -7.92
N LEU A 93 14.26 -3.28 -7.51
CA LEU A 93 14.03 -4.42 -8.39
C LEU A 93 12.69 -5.06 -8.06
N CYS A 94 11.98 -5.51 -9.10
CA CYS A 94 10.81 -6.36 -8.94
C CYS A 94 11.22 -7.72 -8.36
N PRO A 95 10.43 -8.31 -7.44
CA PRO A 95 10.75 -9.60 -6.82
C PRO A 95 10.70 -10.78 -7.83
N GLU A 96 10.12 -10.60 -9.01
CA GLU A 96 10.19 -11.57 -10.11
C GLU A 96 11.56 -11.54 -10.80
N MET A 97 12.62 -11.99 -10.11
CA MET A 97 13.99 -12.09 -10.63
C MET A 97 14.57 -10.76 -11.14
N GLY A 98 14.07 -9.61 -10.67
CA GLY A 98 14.53 -8.30 -11.12
C GLY A 98 14.21 -8.00 -12.58
N LYS A 99 13.19 -8.65 -13.16
CA LYS A 99 12.73 -8.39 -14.53
C LYS A 99 12.47 -6.90 -14.78
N VAL A 100 11.81 -6.25 -13.84
CA VAL A 100 11.56 -4.80 -13.86
C VAL A 100 12.51 -4.12 -12.88
N GLN A 101 13.19 -3.08 -13.36
CA GLN A 101 14.04 -2.21 -12.55
C GLN A 101 13.43 -0.83 -12.51
N VAL A 102 13.44 -0.22 -11.33
CA VAL A 102 12.84 1.10 -11.11
C VAL A 102 13.82 2.03 -10.43
N GLU A 103 13.67 3.32 -10.73
CA GLU A 103 14.28 4.39 -9.97
C GLU A 103 13.16 5.17 -9.27
N VAL A 104 13.28 5.32 -7.97
CA VAL A 104 12.35 6.09 -7.12
C VAL A 104 13.06 7.37 -6.73
N LYS A 105 12.48 8.52 -7.04
CA LYS A 105 13.04 9.82 -6.68
C LYS A 105 12.04 10.64 -5.88
N ARG A 106 12.51 11.25 -4.79
CA ARG A 106 11.70 12.16 -3.96
C ARG A 106 11.58 13.54 -4.57
N PHE A 107 10.38 14.10 -4.49
CA PHE A 107 10.10 15.49 -4.82
C PHE A 107 9.27 16.16 -3.72
N GLU A 108 9.55 17.43 -3.48
CA GLU A 108 8.76 18.28 -2.57
C GLU A 108 7.60 18.90 -3.34
N LYS A 109 6.41 18.84 -2.74
CA LYS A 109 5.20 19.40 -3.35
C LYS A 109 5.15 20.90 -3.13
N LYS A 110 4.82 21.63 -4.19
CA LYS A 110 4.50 23.06 -4.11
C LYS A 110 3.04 23.28 -3.71
N ASP A 111 2.19 22.30 -3.97
CA ASP A 111 0.76 22.30 -3.69
C ASP A 111 0.35 21.18 -2.73
N PHE A 112 -0.56 21.47 -1.81
CA PHE A 112 -1.04 20.52 -0.80
C PHE A 112 -2.19 19.63 -1.31
N THR A 113 -2.38 19.54 -2.63
CA THR A 113 -3.45 18.72 -3.22
C THR A 113 -3.15 17.24 -3.00
N PRO A 114 -4.02 16.43 -2.38
CA PRO A 114 -3.76 15.01 -2.22
C PRO A 114 -3.58 14.33 -3.59
N LEU A 115 -2.51 13.55 -3.76
CA LEU A 115 -2.39 12.71 -4.94
C LEU A 115 -3.41 11.59 -4.79
N LYS A 116 -4.49 11.66 -5.57
CA LYS A 116 -5.43 10.56 -5.78
C LYS A 116 -5.20 10.07 -7.21
N THR A 117 -4.63 8.90 -7.37
CA THR A 117 -4.31 8.38 -8.71
C THR A 117 -5.19 7.21 -9.12
N ARG A 118 -5.09 6.87 -10.41
CA ARG A 118 -5.91 5.87 -11.09
C ARG A 118 -5.64 4.47 -10.53
N THR A 119 -6.68 3.84 -10.01
CA THR A 119 -6.71 2.42 -9.61
C THR A 119 -7.36 1.59 -10.71
N ASP A 120 -6.81 1.62 -11.92
CA ASP A 120 -7.28 0.71 -12.97
C ASP A 120 -6.68 -0.67 -12.70
N THR A 121 -7.51 -1.61 -12.27
CA THR A 121 -7.09 -2.99 -12.05
C THR A 121 -6.84 -3.66 -13.40
N ARG A 122 -5.74 -4.41 -13.50
CA ARG A 122 -5.42 -5.19 -14.70
C ARG A 122 -5.91 -6.62 -14.49
N ASN A 123 -6.53 -7.19 -15.52
CA ASN A 123 -6.85 -8.62 -15.46
C ASN A 123 -5.54 -9.44 -15.50
N MET A 124 -5.33 -10.23 -14.45
CA MET A 124 -4.17 -11.10 -14.28
C MET A 124 -4.49 -12.60 -14.45
N THR A 125 -5.75 -12.96 -14.71
CA THR A 125 -6.13 -14.35 -14.98
C THR A 125 -5.51 -14.84 -16.30
N GLY A 126 -5.05 -16.09 -16.34
CA GLY A 126 -4.42 -16.74 -17.49
C GLY A 126 -2.98 -16.28 -17.78
N LYS A 127 -2.38 -15.45 -16.92
CA LYS A 127 -1.03 -14.89 -17.12
C LYS A 127 0.09 -15.65 -16.39
N GLY A 128 -0.13 -16.94 -16.11
CA GLY A 128 0.87 -17.84 -15.52
C GLY A 128 0.83 -17.95 -13.99
N PHE A 129 -0.09 -17.25 -13.32
CA PHE A 129 -0.31 -17.36 -11.88
C PHE A 129 -1.57 -18.17 -11.59
N THR A 130 -1.43 -19.50 -11.55
CA THR A 130 -2.57 -20.44 -11.42
C THR A 130 -3.46 -20.19 -10.20
N SER A 131 -2.88 -19.67 -9.12
CA SER A 131 -3.64 -19.29 -7.92
C SER A 131 -4.66 -18.17 -8.19
N LEU A 132 -4.36 -17.23 -9.08
CA LEU A 132 -5.29 -16.15 -9.46
C LEU A 132 -6.46 -16.64 -10.30
N ASP A 133 -6.26 -17.72 -11.05
CA ASP A 133 -7.31 -18.35 -11.83
C ASP A 133 -8.29 -19.13 -10.95
N LYS A 134 -7.82 -19.62 -9.79
CA LYS A 134 -8.60 -20.42 -8.86
C LYS A 134 -9.29 -19.61 -7.76
N TYR A 135 -8.65 -18.54 -7.28
CA TYR A 135 -9.07 -17.82 -6.08
C TYR A 135 -9.29 -16.33 -6.32
N ARG A 136 -10.11 -15.73 -5.45
CA ARG A 136 -10.25 -14.27 -5.24
C ARG A 136 -10.03 -13.98 -3.78
N VAL A 137 -9.39 -12.86 -3.48
CA VAL A 137 -9.22 -12.38 -2.11
C VAL A 137 -9.88 -11.02 -2.00
N PHE A 138 -10.65 -10.83 -0.93
CA PHE A 138 -11.32 -9.58 -0.61
C PHE A 138 -10.81 -9.05 0.71
N VAL A 139 -10.55 -7.75 0.77
CA VAL A 139 -10.39 -7.01 2.02
C VAL A 139 -11.75 -6.44 2.40
N GLU A 140 -12.20 -6.70 3.62
CA GLU A 140 -13.38 -6.08 4.21
C GLU A 140 -12.99 -5.31 5.46
N ILE A 141 -13.42 -4.04 5.54
CA ILE A 141 -13.17 -3.18 6.70
C ILE A 141 -14.24 -3.46 7.76
N LEU A 142 -13.81 -3.92 8.94
CA LEU A 142 -14.70 -4.35 10.01
C LEU A 142 -15.05 -3.20 10.96
N SER A 143 -14.03 -2.49 11.44
CA SER A 143 -14.23 -1.35 12.34
C SER A 143 -13.11 -0.31 12.21
N ILE A 144 -13.41 0.93 12.60
CA ILE A 144 -12.44 2.02 12.66
C ILE A 144 -12.59 2.71 14.02
N ALA A 145 -11.55 2.68 14.85
CA ALA A 145 -11.60 3.30 16.18
C ALA A 145 -11.71 4.83 16.11
N ASN A 146 -10.99 5.45 15.18
CA ASN A 146 -10.99 6.90 14.96
C ASN A 146 -11.33 7.26 13.51
N LYS A 147 -10.39 7.87 12.76
CA LYS A 147 -10.63 8.38 11.41
C LYS A 147 -9.53 7.95 10.46
N CYS A 148 -9.83 7.02 9.55
CA CYS A 148 -8.88 6.61 8.52
C CYS A 148 -8.46 7.82 7.66
N MET A 149 -7.15 8.13 7.63
CA MET A 149 -6.62 9.24 6.84
C MET A 149 -6.81 9.06 5.32
N TRP A 150 -6.92 7.81 4.85
CA TRP A 150 -7.23 7.51 3.45
C TRP A 150 -8.72 7.67 3.12
N GLY A 151 -9.58 7.55 4.13
CA GLY A 151 -11.04 7.68 3.99
C GLY A 151 -11.81 6.37 3.83
N HIS A 152 -11.23 5.23 4.24
CA HIS A 152 -11.95 3.96 4.34
C HIS A 152 -13.14 4.05 5.31
N LYS A 153 -14.17 3.25 5.06
CA LYS A 153 -15.37 3.15 5.90
C LYS A 153 -15.67 1.70 6.27
N GLU A 154 -16.33 1.52 7.41
CA GLU A 154 -16.80 0.21 7.87
C GLU A 154 -17.78 -0.40 6.85
N GLY A 155 -17.64 -1.71 6.61
CA GLY A 155 -18.43 -2.47 5.62
C GLY A 155 -17.94 -2.33 4.18
N GLU A 156 -16.93 -1.52 3.90
CA GLU A 156 -16.33 -1.47 2.57
C GLU A 156 -15.59 -2.76 2.24
N ARG A 157 -15.80 -3.25 1.01
CA ARG A 157 -15.21 -4.49 0.51
C ARG A 157 -14.51 -4.25 -0.83
N TYR A 158 -13.25 -4.65 -0.92
CA TYR A 158 -12.42 -4.46 -2.11
C TYR A 158 -11.75 -5.78 -2.52
N GLU A 159 -11.79 -6.12 -3.80
CA GLU A 159 -10.98 -7.20 -4.35
C GLU A 159 -9.51 -6.75 -4.41
N VAL A 160 -8.61 -7.60 -3.91
CA VAL A 160 -7.17 -7.37 -3.91
C VAL A 160 -6.44 -8.61 -4.36
N ASP A 161 -5.28 -8.40 -4.96
CA ASP A 161 -4.40 -9.50 -5.33
C ASP A 161 -2.91 -9.09 -5.25
N PRO A 162 -1.96 -10.02 -5.44
CA PRO A 162 -0.53 -9.70 -5.35
C PRO A 162 -0.04 -8.68 -6.39
N PHE A 163 -0.82 -8.38 -7.42
CA PHE A 163 -0.49 -7.44 -8.50
C PHE A 163 -1.42 -6.22 -8.54
N ASN A 164 -2.67 -6.35 -8.08
CA ASN A 164 -3.66 -5.31 -8.00
C ASN A 164 -3.92 -4.96 -6.54
N ILE A 165 -3.48 -3.76 -6.17
CA ILE A 165 -3.69 -3.21 -4.83
C ILE A 165 -5.17 -2.87 -4.58
N GLY A 166 -5.98 -2.72 -5.64
CA GLY A 166 -7.39 -2.37 -5.53
C GLY A 166 -7.55 -0.91 -5.11
N LYS A 167 -8.52 -0.63 -4.22
CA LYS A 167 -8.79 0.73 -3.71
C LYS A 167 -8.28 0.96 -2.28
N ILE A 168 -7.51 0.03 -1.75
CA ILE A 168 -6.91 0.15 -0.41
C ILE A 168 -5.64 1.00 -0.43
N CYS A 169 -5.27 1.55 0.73
CA CYS A 169 -4.11 2.40 0.83
C CYS A 169 -2.83 1.56 0.88
N GLY A 170 -1.71 2.18 0.51
CA GLY A 170 -0.39 1.54 0.46
C GLY A 170 0.02 0.86 1.77
N PHE A 171 -0.21 1.49 2.92
CA PHE A 171 0.10 0.89 4.23
C PHE A 171 -0.73 -0.35 4.53
N LEU A 172 -2.05 -0.30 4.27
CA LEU A 172 -2.92 -1.45 4.50
C LEU A 172 -2.54 -2.60 3.57
N TYR A 173 -2.27 -2.29 2.30
CA TYR A 173 -1.82 -3.29 1.33
C TYR A 173 -0.49 -3.93 1.74
N TRP A 174 0.47 -3.11 2.18
CA TRP A 174 1.78 -3.60 2.60
C TRP A 174 1.68 -4.56 3.79
N GLU A 175 0.87 -4.22 4.80
CA GLU A 175 0.59 -5.08 5.95
C GLU A 175 -0.14 -6.38 5.54
N ALA A 176 -1.14 -6.27 4.65
CA ALA A 176 -1.93 -7.41 4.19
C ALA A 176 -1.18 -8.31 3.19
N TYR A 177 -0.09 -7.85 2.57
CA TYR A 177 0.53 -8.49 1.40
C TYR A 177 0.92 -9.95 1.64
N HIS A 178 1.52 -10.24 2.78
CA HIS A 178 1.95 -11.61 3.11
C HIS A 178 0.76 -12.54 3.29
N PHE A 179 -0.33 -12.06 3.90
CA PHE A 179 -1.55 -12.83 4.08
C PHE A 179 -2.31 -13.02 2.76
N ILE A 180 -2.31 -12.03 1.87
CA ILE A 180 -2.84 -12.17 0.50
C ILE A 180 -2.12 -13.33 -0.21
N ASN A 181 -0.78 -13.35 -0.19
CA ASN A 181 0.00 -14.43 -0.80
C ASN A 181 -0.29 -15.80 -0.15
N LEU A 182 -0.40 -15.86 1.18
CA LEU A 182 -0.77 -17.08 1.90
C LEU A 182 -2.13 -17.63 1.44
N LEU A 183 -3.13 -16.76 1.33
CA LEU A 183 -4.48 -17.14 0.90
C LEU A 183 -4.47 -17.65 -0.55
N PHE A 184 -3.77 -16.97 -1.47
CA PHE A 184 -3.60 -17.42 -2.85
C PHE A 184 -2.83 -18.75 -2.96
N ALA A 185 -1.91 -19.03 -2.04
CA ALA A 185 -1.21 -20.32 -1.97
C ALA A 185 -2.10 -21.49 -1.49
N GLY A 186 -3.37 -21.25 -1.14
CA GLY A 186 -4.23 -22.28 -0.54
C GLY A 186 -4.04 -22.43 0.97
N GLY A 187 -3.17 -21.61 1.58
CA GLY A 187 -2.85 -21.64 3.00
C GLY A 187 -3.91 -21.03 3.91
N SER A 188 -3.68 -21.16 5.22
CA SER A 188 -4.53 -20.68 6.32
C SER A 188 -3.66 -20.48 7.57
N LEU A 189 -3.99 -19.52 8.42
CA LEU A 189 -3.27 -19.29 9.68
C LEU A 189 -3.75 -20.26 10.77
N PRO A 190 -2.86 -20.81 11.62
CA PRO A 190 -3.25 -21.81 12.62
C PRO A 190 -4.07 -21.24 13.79
N TRP A 191 -4.08 -19.91 13.97
CA TRP A 191 -4.85 -19.22 15.01
C TRP A 191 -6.19 -18.66 14.51
N GLU A 192 -6.46 -18.73 13.21
CA GLU A 192 -7.75 -18.30 12.65
C GLU A 192 -8.79 -19.40 12.81
N ALA A 193 -10.01 -19.00 13.20
CA ALA A 193 -11.12 -19.94 13.34
C ALA A 193 -11.55 -20.54 11.99
N GLU A 194 -11.44 -19.75 10.92
CA GLU A 194 -11.87 -20.11 9.57
C GLU A 194 -10.68 -20.17 8.59
N LYS A 195 -10.57 -21.25 7.82
CA LYS A 195 -9.41 -21.49 6.93
C LYS A 195 -9.24 -20.46 5.80
N ASN A 196 -10.31 -19.78 5.42
CA ASN A 196 -10.32 -18.83 4.31
C ASN A 196 -10.28 -17.37 4.77
N ILE A 197 -10.12 -17.14 6.08
CA ILE A 197 -10.18 -15.80 6.67
C ILE A 197 -8.85 -15.50 7.36
N VAL A 198 -8.43 -14.24 7.26
CA VAL A 198 -7.35 -13.67 8.07
C VAL A 198 -7.79 -12.32 8.60
N HIS A 199 -7.72 -12.13 9.91
CA HIS A 199 -7.96 -10.84 10.55
C HIS A 199 -6.65 -10.07 10.68
N GLY A 200 -6.73 -8.75 10.50
CA GLY A 200 -5.59 -7.85 10.61
C GLY A 200 -5.99 -6.47 11.07
N VAL A 201 -4.99 -5.68 11.43
CA VAL A 201 -5.14 -4.26 11.78
C VAL A 201 -4.18 -3.44 10.96
N CYS A 202 -4.61 -2.27 10.52
CA CYS A 202 -3.75 -1.30 9.85
C CYS A 202 -2.57 -0.93 10.79
N PRO A 203 -1.35 -0.73 10.27
CA PRO A 203 -0.18 -0.35 11.08
C PRO A 203 -0.33 1.03 11.75
N ASP A 204 -1.36 1.80 11.39
CA ASP A 204 -1.77 3.01 12.08
C ASP A 204 -2.48 2.68 13.41
N SER A 205 -1.68 2.54 14.48
CA SER A 205 -2.15 2.22 15.83
C SER A 205 -3.04 3.28 16.46
N PHE A 206 -3.06 4.52 15.91
CA PHE A 206 -3.95 5.58 16.38
C PHE A 206 -5.35 5.38 15.79
N ASN A 207 -5.46 5.12 14.48
CA ASN A 207 -6.76 4.98 13.83
C ASN A 207 -7.38 3.57 13.94
N GLN A 208 -6.55 2.54 14.15
CA GLN A 208 -6.94 1.14 14.37
C GLN A 208 -8.04 0.67 13.41
N VAL A 209 -7.76 0.76 12.10
CA VAL A 209 -8.65 0.17 11.10
C VAL A 209 -8.48 -1.35 11.18
N SER A 210 -9.51 -2.05 11.64
CA SER A 210 -9.55 -3.51 11.64
C SER A 210 -10.13 -4.00 10.32
N PHE A 211 -9.57 -5.08 9.78
CA PHE A 211 -10.02 -5.66 8.53
C PHE A 211 -9.94 -7.18 8.57
N ARG A 212 -10.68 -7.82 7.66
CA ARG A 212 -10.49 -9.23 7.35
C ARG A 212 -10.22 -9.43 5.87
N LEU A 213 -9.37 -10.39 5.57
CA LEU A 213 -9.17 -10.95 4.25
C LEU A 213 -10.03 -12.19 4.10
N ILE A 214 -10.71 -12.33 2.97
CA ILE A 214 -11.58 -13.47 2.67
C ILE A 214 -11.16 -14.07 1.34
N ARG A 215 -10.81 -15.35 1.35
CA ARG A 215 -10.58 -16.14 0.13
C ARG A 215 -11.88 -16.79 -0.34
N GLU A 216 -12.21 -16.56 -1.61
CA GLU A 216 -13.29 -17.23 -2.33
C GLU A 216 -12.72 -17.97 -3.55
N GLU A 217 -13.35 -19.07 -3.97
CA GLU A 217 -13.04 -19.71 -5.25
C GLU A 217 -13.67 -18.92 -6.41
N ARG A 218 -13.00 -18.91 -7.56
CA ARG A 218 -13.51 -18.28 -8.79
C ARG A 218 -14.55 -19.13 -9.51
#